data_AF-A0A7C5F7B0-F1
#
_entry.id   AF-A0A7C5F7B0-F1
#
_cell.length_a   1.000
_cell.length_b   1.000
_cell.length_c   1.000
_cell.angle_alpha   90.00
_cell.angle_beta   90.00
_cell.angle_gamma   90.00
#
_symmetry.space_group_name_H-M   'P 1'
#
loop_
_entity.id
_entity.type
_entity.pdbx_description
1 polymer ?
#
loop_
_entity_poly.entity_id
_entity_poly.type
_entity_poly.pdbx_seq_one_letter_code
_entity_poly.pdbx_strand_id
1 'polypeptide(L)'
;MTVWLYPKVVADGHGGYVVAWTDARNQEYVNGRRDVFLQRVDSLGNPIGMNFRVNDVKSSKGYDEVAFDVACDGQRVYVVWGDRRDFADWSWDIYAQVMDLDLVGTYIQGDVNFDQQITLSDVIFTVNYIFKGRPLPEGDVLVADVNGDCKVTLVDVIYTVNYVFGKGPPPVQGCLP
;
A
#
# COMPACT_ATOMS: atom_id res chain seq x y z
N MET A 1 -7.61 -28.19 -8.70
CA MET A 1 -7.42 -27.48 -7.42
C MET A 1 -7.74 -26.02 -7.71
N THR A 2 -8.79 -25.49 -7.10
CA THR A 2 -9.52 -24.28 -7.54
C THR A 2 -8.74 -23.01 -7.20
N VAL A 3 -8.43 -22.19 -8.20
CA VAL A 3 -7.72 -20.91 -8.01
C VAL A 3 -8.79 -19.82 -7.85
N TRP A 4 -9.03 -19.39 -6.62
CA TRP A 4 -10.08 -18.41 -6.31
C TRP A 4 -9.59 -16.96 -6.51
N LEU A 5 -9.63 -16.42 -7.72
CA LEU A 5 -9.39 -14.99 -7.97
C LEU A 5 -10.75 -14.29 -7.87
N TYR A 6 -11.10 -13.75 -6.70
CA TYR A 6 -12.37 -13.04 -6.50
C TYR A 6 -12.18 -11.53 -6.59
N PRO A 7 -12.14 -10.90 -7.78
CA PRO A 7 -12.22 -9.45 -7.82
C PRO A 7 -13.63 -9.01 -7.39
N LYS A 8 -13.69 -7.92 -6.64
CA LYS A 8 -14.92 -7.18 -6.33
C LYS A 8 -14.78 -5.77 -6.87
N VAL A 9 -15.91 -5.20 -7.30
CA VAL A 9 -15.96 -3.82 -7.79
C VAL A 9 -17.10 -3.08 -7.10
N VAL A 10 -16.85 -1.83 -6.74
CA VAL A 10 -17.86 -0.93 -6.19
C VAL A 10 -17.74 0.42 -6.88
N ALA A 11 -18.88 1.08 -7.12
CA ALA A 11 -18.89 2.44 -7.65
C ALA A 11 -18.25 3.40 -6.64
N ASP A 12 -17.42 4.33 -7.11
CA ASP A 12 -16.73 5.28 -6.23
C ASP A 12 -17.58 6.53 -5.89
N GLY A 13 -18.76 6.67 -6.49
CA GLY A 13 -19.66 7.83 -6.30
C GLY A 13 -19.30 9.08 -7.11
N HIS A 14 -18.17 9.07 -7.83
CA HIS A 14 -17.64 10.19 -8.63
C HIS A 14 -17.54 9.85 -10.13
N GLY A 15 -18.18 8.77 -10.56
CA GLY A 15 -18.17 8.28 -11.94
C GLY A 15 -17.07 7.27 -12.24
N GLY A 16 -16.20 6.96 -11.27
CA GLY A 16 -15.23 5.88 -11.29
C GLY A 16 -15.69 4.67 -10.48
N TYR A 17 -14.73 3.80 -10.16
CA TYR A 17 -14.96 2.61 -9.37
C TYR A 17 -13.70 2.18 -8.62
N VAL A 18 -13.89 1.42 -7.54
CA VAL A 18 -12.81 0.74 -6.83
C VAL A 18 -12.88 -0.74 -7.12
N VAL A 19 -11.76 -1.31 -7.52
CA VAL A 19 -11.59 -2.76 -7.68
C VAL A 19 -10.75 -3.26 -6.51
N ALA A 20 -11.19 -4.32 -5.85
CA ALA A 20 -10.39 -5.02 -4.85
C ALA A 20 -10.21 -6.49 -5.26
N TRP A 21 -9.07 -7.09 -4.95
CA TRP A 21 -8.73 -8.47 -5.32
C TRP A 21 -7.72 -9.09 -4.36
N THR A 22 -7.66 -10.42 -4.33
CA THR A 22 -6.58 -11.14 -3.65
C THR A 22 -5.39 -11.34 -4.57
N ASP A 23 -4.17 -11.12 -4.10
CA ASP A 23 -2.94 -11.22 -4.89
C ASP A 23 -1.81 -11.91 -4.12
N ALA A 24 -1.07 -12.79 -4.78
CA ALA A 24 0.07 -13.52 -4.20
C ALA A 24 1.44 -12.96 -4.64
N ARG A 25 1.48 -11.73 -5.18
CA ARG A 25 2.71 -11.08 -5.70
C ARG A 25 3.79 -10.91 -4.64
N ASN A 26 3.40 -10.70 -3.38
CA ASN A 26 4.32 -10.59 -2.25
C ASN A 26 4.68 -12.00 -1.79
N GLN A 27 5.68 -12.60 -2.45
CA GLN A 27 6.18 -13.96 -2.22
C GLN A 27 6.88 -14.16 -0.85
N GLU A 28 6.64 -13.27 0.11
CA GLU A 28 7.32 -13.23 1.41
C GLU A 28 6.97 -14.44 2.30
N TYR A 29 6.02 -15.28 1.88
CA TYR A 29 5.53 -16.39 2.69
C TYR A 29 5.51 -17.72 1.93
N VAL A 30 6.09 -18.73 2.59
CA VAL A 30 6.38 -20.08 2.07
C VAL A 30 5.14 -20.91 1.67
N ASN A 31 3.92 -20.41 1.87
CA ASN A 31 2.68 -21.20 1.80
C ASN A 31 1.54 -20.61 0.94
N GLY A 32 1.84 -19.75 -0.06
CA GLY A 32 0.81 -19.28 -1.01
C GLY A 32 -0.22 -18.31 -0.42
N ARG A 33 0.20 -17.46 0.52
CA ARG A 33 -0.61 -16.39 1.13
C ARG A 33 -1.04 -15.35 0.10
N ARG A 34 -2.14 -14.65 0.36
CA ARG A 34 -2.69 -13.68 -0.59
C ARG A 34 -3.09 -12.40 0.11
N ASP A 35 -2.48 -11.30 -0.28
CA ASP A 35 -2.87 -10.00 0.22
C ASP A 35 -4.15 -9.52 -0.46
N VAL A 36 -4.94 -8.72 0.27
CA VAL A 36 -6.07 -8.01 -0.30
C VAL A 36 -5.53 -6.69 -0.82
N PHE A 37 -5.66 -6.47 -2.12
CA PHE A 37 -5.30 -5.23 -2.77
C PHE A 37 -6.55 -4.50 -3.24
N LEU A 38 -6.42 -3.20 -3.47
CA LEU A 38 -7.41 -2.38 -4.14
C LEU A 38 -6.79 -1.36 -5.08
N GLN A 39 -7.57 -0.88 -6.05
CA GLN A 39 -7.21 0.15 -7.02
C GLN A 39 -8.46 0.99 -7.30
N ARG A 40 -8.33 2.31 -7.19
CA ARG A 40 -9.34 3.23 -7.71
C ARG A 40 -9.10 3.46 -9.19
N VAL A 41 -10.18 3.55 -9.96
CA VAL A 41 -10.17 3.69 -11.41
C VAL A 41 -11.12 4.81 -11.79
N ASP A 42 -10.71 5.69 -12.70
CA ASP A 42 -11.53 6.78 -13.20
C ASP A 42 -12.64 6.30 -14.16
N SER A 43 -13.50 7.22 -14.60
CA SER A 43 -14.61 6.91 -15.52
C SER A 43 -14.17 6.43 -16.91
N LEU A 44 -12.89 6.64 -17.27
CA LEU A 44 -12.30 6.24 -18.54
C LEU A 44 -11.58 4.89 -18.45
N GLY A 45 -11.49 4.30 -17.25
CA GLY A 45 -10.78 3.05 -17.01
C GLY A 45 -9.29 3.23 -16.66
N ASN A 46 -8.82 4.45 -16.42
CA ASN A 46 -7.44 4.68 -16.01
C ASN A 46 -7.30 4.50 -14.50
N PRO A 47 -6.24 3.82 -14.02
CA PRO A 47 -5.97 3.74 -12.58
C PRO A 47 -5.67 5.13 -12.00
N ILE A 48 -6.30 5.44 -10.88
CA ILE A 48 -5.99 6.59 -10.02
C ILE A 48 -5.07 6.09 -8.91
N GLY A 49 -3.80 6.51 -8.94
CA GLY A 49 -2.77 6.01 -8.02
C GLY A 49 -2.37 4.55 -8.31
N MET A 50 -1.63 3.92 -7.39
CA MET A 50 -1.25 2.50 -7.52
C MET A 50 -2.20 1.56 -6.77
N ASN A 51 -1.93 0.27 -6.91
CA ASN A 51 -2.59 -0.75 -6.12
C ASN A 51 -2.20 -0.55 -4.64
N PHE A 52 -3.19 -0.42 -3.78
CA PHE A 52 -3.01 -0.28 -2.34
C PHE A 52 -3.21 -1.64 -1.67
N ARG A 53 -2.28 -2.05 -0.79
CA ARG A 53 -2.44 -3.24 0.04
C ARG A 53 -3.30 -2.90 1.25
N VAL A 54 -4.41 -3.61 1.40
CA VAL A 54 -5.40 -3.38 2.46
C VAL A 54 -5.01 -4.09 3.75
N ASN A 55 -4.56 -5.34 3.69
CA ASN A 55 -4.20 -6.08 4.90
C ASN A 55 -2.77 -5.73 5.36
N ASP A 56 -2.59 -5.48 6.66
CA ASP A 56 -1.28 -5.18 7.24
C ASP A 56 -0.39 -6.45 7.39
N VAL A 57 0.92 -6.27 7.20
CA VAL A 57 1.90 -7.36 7.15
C VAL A 57 2.30 -7.91 8.53
N LYS A 58 1.69 -7.44 9.63
CA LYS A 58 2.20 -7.72 10.99
C LYS A 58 1.89 -9.14 11.51
N SER A 59 1.44 -10.05 10.66
CA SER A 59 1.38 -11.47 10.98
C SER A 59 2.59 -12.23 10.43
N SER A 60 3.63 -12.37 11.26
CA SER A 60 4.68 -13.37 11.06
C SER A 60 4.15 -14.82 11.15
N LYS A 61 2.84 -15.03 11.35
CA LYS A 61 2.27 -16.32 11.75
C LYS A 61 0.96 -16.69 11.04
N GLY A 62 1.02 -16.78 9.70
CA GLY A 62 0.41 -17.88 8.97
C GLY A 62 -1.12 -17.91 8.80
N TYR A 63 -1.52 -17.80 7.53
CA TYR A 63 -2.62 -18.50 6.85
C TYR A 63 -3.94 -17.74 6.60
N ASP A 64 -4.30 -17.83 5.31
CA ASP A 64 -5.59 -17.75 4.62
C ASP A 64 -6.44 -16.47 4.77
N GLU A 65 -6.24 -15.49 3.88
CA GLU A 65 -7.22 -14.45 3.56
C GLU A 65 -8.16 -14.93 2.44
N VAL A 66 -9.45 -15.17 2.70
CA VAL A 66 -10.30 -15.92 1.73
C VAL A 66 -11.67 -15.30 1.45
N ALA A 67 -12.11 -14.30 2.20
CA ALA A 67 -13.35 -13.61 1.88
C ALA A 67 -13.15 -12.14 2.16
N PHE A 68 -13.30 -11.31 1.15
CA PHE A 68 -13.41 -9.88 1.34
C PHE A 68 -14.64 -9.34 0.64
N ASP A 69 -15.19 -8.27 1.20
CA ASP A 69 -16.20 -7.46 0.54
C ASP A 69 -15.76 -6.01 0.55
N VAL A 70 -16.23 -5.26 -0.43
CA VAL A 70 -15.87 -3.85 -0.60
C VAL A 70 -17.13 -3.01 -0.76
N ALA A 71 -17.21 -1.95 0.04
CA ALA A 71 -18.27 -0.95 -0.05
C ALA A 71 -17.64 0.45 -0.17
N CYS A 72 -18.36 1.37 -0.79
CA CYS A 72 -17.96 2.77 -0.92
C CYS A 72 -19.17 3.67 -0.73
N ASP A 73 -19.02 4.74 0.04
CA ASP A 73 -20.08 5.73 0.30
C ASP A 73 -19.89 7.06 -0.46
N GLY A 74 -18.87 7.12 -1.33
CA GLY A 74 -18.48 8.32 -2.06
C GLY A 74 -17.44 9.19 -1.36
N GLN A 75 -17.11 8.90 -0.10
CA GLN A 75 -16.01 9.56 0.64
C GLN A 75 -15.02 8.56 1.19
N ARG A 76 -15.47 7.36 1.52
CA ARG A 76 -14.67 6.29 2.11
C ARG A 76 -14.92 4.96 1.43
N VAL A 77 -13.88 4.15 1.44
CA VAL A 77 -13.91 2.75 1.04
C VAL A 77 -13.77 1.89 2.29
N TYR A 78 -14.63 0.89 2.38
CA TYR A 78 -14.68 -0.08 3.44
C TYR A 78 -14.31 -1.43 2.83
N VAL A 79 -13.26 -2.05 3.35
CA VAL A 79 -12.90 -3.40 2.96
C VAL A 79 -12.93 -4.25 4.22
N VAL A 80 -13.75 -5.31 4.18
CA VAL A 80 -13.79 -6.31 5.25
C VAL A 80 -13.11 -7.56 4.75
N TRP A 81 -12.37 -8.26 5.60
CA TRP A 81 -11.81 -9.56 5.23
C TRP A 81 -11.79 -10.54 6.40
N GLY A 82 -11.85 -11.83 6.08
CA GLY A 82 -11.56 -12.91 7.02
C GLY A 82 -10.07 -13.16 7.12
N ASP A 83 -9.54 -13.27 8.33
CA ASP A 83 -8.11 -13.49 8.63
C ASP A 83 -7.99 -14.41 9.86
N ARG A 84 -6.87 -15.14 9.98
CA ARG A 84 -6.57 -16.06 11.10
C ARG A 84 -5.31 -15.64 11.85
N ARG A 85 -5.01 -14.33 11.87
CA ARG A 85 -3.83 -13.76 12.54
C ARG A 85 -3.73 -14.08 14.04
N ASP A 86 -4.87 -14.28 14.71
CA ASP A 86 -4.92 -14.59 16.14
C ASP A 86 -4.92 -16.12 16.37
N PHE A 87 -3.71 -16.70 16.42
CA PHE A 87 -3.47 -18.16 16.49
C PHE A 87 -3.97 -18.85 17.78
N ALA A 88 -4.66 -18.16 18.69
CA ALA A 88 -5.05 -18.69 19.99
C ALA A 88 -6.10 -19.82 19.88
N ASP A 89 -6.91 -19.83 18.83
CA ASP A 89 -8.05 -20.74 18.72
C ASP A 89 -8.30 -21.32 17.31
N TRP A 90 -7.40 -21.07 16.35
CA TRP A 90 -7.61 -21.44 14.93
C TRP A 90 -8.93 -20.92 14.35
N SER A 91 -9.51 -19.88 14.95
CA SER A 91 -10.76 -19.29 14.48
C SER A 91 -10.50 -18.38 13.28
N TRP A 92 -11.58 -18.09 12.56
CA TRP A 92 -11.62 -17.00 11.59
C TRP A 92 -12.18 -15.77 12.27
N ASP A 93 -11.43 -14.68 12.23
CA ASP A 93 -11.91 -13.38 12.66
C ASP A 93 -12.20 -12.51 11.45
N ILE A 94 -13.13 -11.57 11.64
CA ILE A 94 -13.48 -10.57 10.62
C ILE A 94 -12.79 -9.27 10.99
N TYR A 95 -11.92 -8.82 10.08
CA TYR A 95 -11.26 -7.52 10.16
C TYR A 95 -11.83 -6.58 9.11
N ALA A 96 -11.59 -5.29 9.32
CA ALA A 96 -11.98 -4.26 8.40
C ALA A 96 -10.93 -3.15 8.36
N GLN A 97 -10.79 -2.55 7.19
CA GLN A 97 -10.07 -1.30 7.00
C GLN A 97 -11.00 -0.30 6.32
N VAL A 98 -11.01 0.89 6.89
CA VAL A 98 -11.72 2.04 6.34
C VAL A 98 -10.67 3.06 5.93
N MET A 99 -10.79 3.55 4.70
CA MET A 99 -9.89 4.56 4.16
C MET A 99 -10.69 5.63 3.44
N ASP A 100 -10.19 6.85 3.46
CA ASP A 100 -10.76 7.90 2.61
C ASP A 100 -10.51 7.53 1.14
N LEU A 101 -11.53 7.69 0.31
CA LEU A 101 -11.53 7.29 -1.10
C LEU A 101 -10.46 8.04 -1.90
N ASP A 102 -10.19 9.29 -1.54
CA ASP A 102 -9.14 10.10 -2.15
C ASP A 102 -7.74 9.68 -1.74
N LEU A 103 -7.63 8.83 -0.70
CA LEU A 103 -6.37 8.25 -0.27
C LEU A 103 -6.10 6.85 -0.85
N VAL A 104 -7.07 6.28 -1.57
CA VAL A 104 -6.92 4.99 -2.24
C VAL A 104 -5.81 5.07 -3.29
N GLY A 105 -4.73 4.32 -3.06
CA GLY A 105 -3.62 4.24 -4.02
C GLY A 105 -2.78 5.52 -4.10
N THR A 106 -3.04 6.51 -3.24
CA THR A 106 -2.16 7.67 -3.08
C THR A 106 -1.18 7.37 -1.97
N TYR A 107 0.00 6.92 -2.35
CA TYR A 107 1.14 6.90 -1.43
C TYR A 107 1.47 8.34 -1.07
N ILE A 108 1.77 8.55 0.21
CA ILE A 108 2.35 9.82 0.64
C ILE A 108 3.77 9.83 0.09
N GLN A 109 4.09 10.80 -0.76
CA GLN A 109 5.44 10.92 -1.26
C GLN A 109 6.42 11.04 -0.08
N GLY A 110 7.44 10.19 -0.04
CA GLY A 110 8.39 10.11 1.08
C GLY A 110 8.00 9.17 2.23
N ASP A 111 6.81 8.56 2.21
CA ASP A 111 6.43 7.43 3.05
C ASP A 111 6.88 6.13 2.39
N VAL A 112 8.16 5.81 2.59
CA VAL A 112 8.87 4.74 1.88
C VAL A 112 8.60 3.37 2.50
N ASN A 113 8.12 3.36 3.75
CA ASN A 113 7.76 2.15 4.46
C ASN A 113 6.24 1.85 4.46
N PHE A 114 5.44 2.74 3.85
CA PHE A 114 3.99 2.64 3.66
C PHE A 114 3.20 2.59 4.98
N ASP A 115 3.71 3.28 6.03
CA ASP A 115 3.05 3.38 7.33
C ASP A 115 2.15 4.61 7.49
N GLN A 116 1.93 5.35 6.39
CA GLN A 116 1.15 6.57 6.26
C GLN A 116 1.72 7.78 7.02
N GLN A 117 2.99 7.74 7.41
CA GLN A 117 3.67 8.83 8.08
C GLN A 117 5.06 9.05 7.49
N ILE A 118 5.41 10.30 7.16
CA ILE A 118 6.79 10.62 6.78
C ILE A 118 7.60 10.84 8.05
N THR A 119 8.47 9.89 8.39
CA THR A 119 9.24 9.88 9.63
C THR A 119 10.73 9.56 9.40
N LEU A 120 11.52 9.51 10.47
CA LEU A 120 12.89 8.99 10.39
C LEU A 120 12.93 7.50 10.04
N SER A 121 11.83 6.76 10.18
CA SER A 121 11.76 5.37 9.74
C SER A 121 11.98 5.30 8.22
N ASP A 122 11.31 6.16 7.45
CA ASP A 122 11.43 6.25 5.99
C ASP A 122 12.85 6.58 5.54
N VAL A 123 13.51 7.49 6.26
CA VAL A 123 14.93 7.81 6.06
C VAL A 123 15.79 6.55 6.17
N ILE A 124 15.53 5.70 7.17
CA ILE A 124 16.27 4.45 7.35
C ILE A 124 15.98 3.45 6.22
N PHE A 125 14.73 3.38 5.72
CA PHE A 125 14.38 2.53 4.58
C PHE A 125 15.09 3.00 3.30
N THR A 126 15.07 4.29 2.97
CA THR A 126 15.78 4.86 1.81
C THR A 126 17.29 4.64 1.92
N VAL A 127 17.89 4.81 3.10
CA VAL A 127 19.32 4.51 3.33
C VAL A 127 19.63 3.03 3.11
N ASN A 128 18.79 2.12 3.61
CA ASN A 128 18.97 0.69 3.40
C ASN A 128 18.83 0.29 1.92
N TYR A 129 17.96 0.94 1.17
CA TYR A 129 17.83 0.76 -0.27
C TYR A 129 19.11 1.21 -1.00
N ILE A 130 19.55 2.45 -0.79
CA ILE A 130 20.71 3.03 -1.48
C ILE A 130 22.02 2.29 -1.15
N PHE A 131 22.26 2.00 0.13
CA PHE A 131 23.57 1.52 0.59
C PHE A 131 23.66 0.02 0.84
N LYS A 132 22.53 -0.65 1.08
CA LYS A 132 22.52 -2.09 1.37
C LYS A 132 21.84 -2.92 0.28
N GLY A 133 21.34 -2.28 -0.78
CA GLY A 133 20.64 -2.95 -1.88
C GLY A 133 19.40 -3.72 -1.42
N ARG A 134 18.79 -3.31 -0.30
CA ARG A 134 17.56 -3.94 0.19
C ARG A 134 16.37 -3.40 -0.60
N PRO A 135 15.48 -4.26 -1.13
CA PRO A 135 14.26 -3.78 -1.77
C PRO A 135 13.39 -3.02 -0.76
N LEU A 136 12.63 -2.05 -1.25
CA LEU A 136 11.63 -1.36 -0.45
C LEU A 136 10.44 -2.29 -0.15
N PRO A 137 9.77 -2.19 1.02
CA PRO A 137 8.72 -3.12 1.44
C PRO A 137 7.59 -3.33 0.44
N GLU A 138 7.11 -2.26 -0.22
CA GLU A 138 6.06 -2.34 -1.25
C GLU A 138 6.56 -2.02 -2.67
N GLY A 139 7.87 -1.98 -2.87
CA GLY A 139 8.49 -2.09 -4.20
C GLY A 139 8.44 -0.85 -5.11
N ASP A 140 7.82 0.26 -4.72
CA ASP A 140 7.87 1.49 -5.54
C ASP A 140 9.00 2.43 -5.11
N VAL A 141 10.02 2.52 -5.97
CA VAL A 141 11.15 3.42 -5.80
C VAL A 141 10.79 4.89 -6.03
N LEU A 142 9.68 5.17 -6.72
CA LEU A 142 9.24 6.54 -7.01
C LEU A 142 8.82 7.28 -5.74
N VAL A 143 8.33 6.57 -4.72
CA VAL A 143 7.97 7.15 -3.42
C VAL A 143 9.21 7.65 -2.66
N ALA A 144 10.39 7.11 -2.98
CA ALA A 144 11.67 7.52 -2.39
C ALA A 144 12.35 8.69 -3.13
N ASP A 145 11.91 9.05 -4.34
CA ASP A 145 12.36 10.24 -5.09
C ASP A 145 11.56 11.47 -4.61
N VAL A 146 11.90 11.98 -3.43
CA VAL A 146 11.12 13.03 -2.75
C VAL A 146 11.39 14.43 -3.28
N ASN A 147 12.45 14.60 -4.07
CA ASN A 147 12.80 15.87 -4.69
C ASN A 147 12.34 15.97 -6.17
N GLY A 148 11.88 14.88 -6.76
CA GLY A 148 11.34 14.82 -8.12
C GLY A 148 12.41 14.94 -9.21
N ASP A 149 13.65 14.56 -8.94
CA ASP A 149 14.76 14.65 -9.90
C ASP A 149 14.97 13.36 -10.74
N CYS A 150 14.02 12.43 -10.60
CA CYS A 150 13.98 11.11 -11.22
C CYS A 150 15.13 10.18 -10.78
N LYS A 151 15.76 10.43 -9.62
CA LYS A 151 16.83 9.60 -9.08
C LYS A 151 16.68 9.45 -7.57
N VAL A 152 16.70 8.20 -7.09
CA VAL A 152 16.75 7.93 -5.65
C VAL A 152 18.19 7.90 -5.17
N THR A 153 18.60 8.95 -4.45
CA THR A 153 19.98 9.16 -3.98
C THR A 153 20.04 9.66 -2.53
N LEU A 154 21.25 9.96 -2.04
CA LEU A 154 21.43 10.58 -0.73
C LEU A 154 20.77 11.97 -0.64
N VAL A 155 20.49 12.62 -1.76
CA VAL A 155 19.77 13.91 -1.78
C VAL A 155 18.35 13.73 -1.25
N ASP A 156 17.67 12.64 -1.60
CA ASP A 156 16.34 12.31 -1.11
C ASP A 156 16.33 12.03 0.40
N VAL A 157 17.35 11.33 0.89
CA VAL A 157 17.54 11.10 2.32
C VAL A 157 17.64 12.44 3.07
N ILE A 158 18.47 13.37 2.57
CA ILE A 158 18.64 14.70 3.17
C ILE A 158 17.35 15.51 3.09
N TYR A 159 16.62 15.39 1.98
CA TYR A 159 15.34 16.06 1.76
C TYR A 159 14.29 15.60 2.77
N THR A 160 14.08 14.28 2.92
CA THR A 160 13.14 13.71 3.89
C THR A 160 13.51 14.12 5.32
N VAL A 161 14.80 14.09 5.69
CA VAL A 161 15.26 14.58 7.00
C VAL A 161 14.87 16.05 7.21
N ASN A 162 15.12 16.93 6.24
CA ASN A 162 14.78 18.35 6.37
C ASN A 162 13.26 18.55 6.51
N TYR A 163 12.45 17.80 5.76
CA TYR A 163 11.00 17.85 5.86
C TYR A 163 10.49 17.38 7.24
N VAL A 164 10.97 16.22 7.73
CA VAL A 164 10.59 15.66 9.05
C VAL A 164 10.87 16.64 10.19
N PHE A 165 11.95 17.43 10.08
CA PHE A 165 12.30 18.45 11.07
C PHE A 165 11.67 19.84 10.79
N GLY A 166 10.75 19.96 9.83
CA GLY A 166 10.05 21.21 9.50
C GLY A 166 10.94 22.29 8.88
N LYS A 167 12.10 21.93 8.34
CA LYS A 167 13.08 22.83 7.70
C LYS A 167 13.04 22.80 6.18
N GLY A 168 12.35 21.81 5.60
CA GLY A 168 12.24 21.61 4.16
C GLY A 168 10.79 21.68 3.65
N PRO A 169 10.62 21.86 2.33
CA PRO A 169 9.30 21.79 1.69
C PRO A 169 8.71 20.36 1.73
N PRO A 170 7.39 20.21 1.52
CA PRO A 170 6.76 18.91 1.35
C PRO A 170 7.35 18.10 0.18
N PRO A 171 7.46 16.76 0.30
CA PRO A 171 7.92 15.90 -0.79
C PRO A 171 7.09 16.06 -2.07
N VAL A 172 7.77 15.93 -3.21
CA VAL A 172 7.20 16.08 -4.56
C VAL A 172 7.19 14.73 -5.27
N GLN A 173 6.13 14.45 -6.02
CA GLN A 173 5.95 13.19 -6.75
C GLN A 173 7.19 12.83 -7.57
N GLY A 174 7.73 11.63 -7.34
CA GLY A 174 8.88 11.11 -8.07
C GLY A 174 8.57 10.78 -9.53
N CYS A 175 9.62 10.69 -10.35
CA CYS A 175 9.50 10.42 -11.79
C CYS A 175 10.44 9.31 -12.28
N LEU A 176 10.07 8.70 -13.42
CA LEU A 176 10.98 7.83 -14.17
C LEU A 176 11.78 8.68 -15.18
N PRO A 177 13.05 8.34 -15.44
CA PRO A 177 13.90 9.03 -16.42
C PRO A 177 13.44 8.85 -17.87
#